data_AF-A0A352SB26-F1
#
_entry.id   AF-A0A352SB26-F1
#
_cell.length_a   1.000
_cell.length_b   1.000
_cell.length_c   1.000
_cell.angle_alpha   90.00
_cell.angle_beta   90.00
_cell.angle_gamma   90.00
#
_symmetry.space_group_name_H-M   'P 1'
#
loop_
_entity.id
_entity.type
_entity.pdbx_description
1 polymer ?
#
loop_
_entity_poly.entity_id
_entity_poly.type
_entity_poly.pdbx_seq_one_letter_code
_entity_poly.pdbx_strand_id
1 'polypeptide(L)' 'LEKPVWGYAADAGTLLDRVRVRTDADGNARDARGYVVEDFGLSMNLMLACSVRLVTGDAEACLAAMAEADRQLAVRRD' A
#
# COMPACT_ATOMS: atom_id res chain seq x y z
N LEU A 1 -20.93 -1.95 0.02
CA LEU A 1 -19.85 -0.95 -0.22
C LEU A 1 -19.69 -0.18 1.09
N GLU A 2 -18.52 0.36 1.45
CA GLU A 2 -18.13 0.87 2.81
C GLU A 2 -17.53 -0.15 3.79
N LYS A 3 -17.03 -1.30 3.32
CA LYS A 3 -16.24 -2.18 4.20
C LYS A 3 -14.84 -1.57 4.40
N PRO A 4 -14.28 -1.57 5.63
CA PRO A 4 -12.90 -1.18 5.82
C PRO A 4 -11.99 -2.12 5.02
N VAL A 5 -11.17 -1.55 4.15
CA VAL A 5 -10.23 -2.32 3.32
C VAL A 5 -8.86 -2.29 4.01
N TRP A 6 -8.32 -3.48 4.21
CA TRP A 6 -7.00 -3.69 4.81
C TRP A 6 -6.06 -4.27 3.77
N GLY A 7 -4.81 -3.87 3.83
CA GLY A 7 -3.75 -4.38 2.98
C GLY A 7 -2.48 -4.58 3.81
N TYR A 8 -1.60 -5.44 3.34
CA TYR A 8 -0.29 -5.62 3.96
C TYR A 8 0.82 -5.60 2.91
N ALA A 9 1.99 -5.15 3.33
CA ALA A 9 3.19 -5.15 2.50
C ALA A 9 4.42 -5.41 3.38
N ALA A 10 5.29 -6.32 2.92
CA ALA A 10 6.55 -6.60 3.61
C ALA A 10 7.49 -5.37 3.61
N ASP A 11 7.40 -4.56 2.55
CA ASP A 11 8.16 -3.33 2.38
C ASP A 11 7.23 -2.16 2.06
N ALA A 12 7.29 -1.14 2.90
CA ALA A 12 6.53 0.11 2.80
C ALA A 12 7.31 1.24 2.09
N GLY A 13 8.49 0.93 1.52
CA GLY A 13 9.23 1.82 0.62
C GLY A 13 8.42 2.20 -0.62
N THR A 14 8.87 3.23 -1.33
CA THR A 14 8.13 3.77 -2.48
C THR A 14 8.11 2.76 -3.64
N LEU A 15 7.19 2.94 -4.58
CA LEU A 15 7.14 2.12 -5.78
C LEU A 15 8.46 2.17 -6.56
N LEU A 16 9.13 3.33 -6.57
CA LEU A 16 10.43 3.53 -7.20
C LEU A 16 11.56 2.77 -6.49
N ASP A 17 11.52 2.64 -5.17
CA ASP A 17 12.55 1.91 -4.42
C ASP A 17 12.52 0.40 -4.73
N ARG A 18 11.32 -0.14 -5.00
CA ARG A 18 11.11 -1.58 -5.17
C ARG A 18 11.17 -2.05 -6.61
N VAL A 19 10.89 -1.16 -7.56
CA VAL A 19 10.93 -1.49 -8.98
C VAL A 19 12.22 -0.94 -9.57
N ARG A 20 12.95 -1.79 -10.31
CA ARG A 20 14.10 -1.30 -11.07
C ARG A 20 13.60 -0.41 -12.20
N VAL A 21 13.78 0.90 -12.04
CA VAL A 21 13.32 1.89 -13.01
C VAL A 21 14.46 2.45 -13.86
N ARG A 22 14.12 2.87 -15.08
CA ARG A 22 14.94 3.77 -15.90
C ARG A 22 14.15 5.04 -16.15
N THR A 23 14.82 6.18 -16.12
CA THR A 23 14.21 7.45 -16.54
C THR A 23 14.25 7.54 -18.07
N ASP A 24 13.11 7.83 -18.69
CA ASP A 24 13.05 8.09 -20.14
C ASP A 24 13.45 9.53 -20.50
N ALA A 25 13.38 9.86 -21.79
CA ALA A 25 13.74 11.18 -22.29
C ALA A 25 12.81 12.30 -21.79
N ASP A 26 11.58 11.95 -21.39
CA ASP A 26 10.57 12.87 -20.88
C ASP A 26 10.63 13.00 -19.34
N GLY A 27 11.58 12.31 -18.69
CA GLY A 27 11.75 12.32 -17.24
C GLY A 27 10.89 11.32 -16.48
N ASN A 28 10.12 10.45 -17.16
CA ASN A 28 9.26 9.47 -16.50
C ASN A 28 10.04 8.22 -16.09
N ALA A 29 9.74 7.71 -14.89
CA ALA A 29 10.22 6.41 -14.46
C ALA A 29 9.51 5.28 -15.24
N ARG A 30 10.28 4.37 -15.83
CA ARG A 30 9.77 3.20 -16.57
C ARG A 30 10.31 1.90 -15.99
N ASP A 31 9.46 0.90 -15.92
CA ASP A 31 9.84 -0.45 -15.51
C ASP A 31 10.63 -1.19 -16.61
N ALA A 32 11.05 -2.42 -16.32
CA ALA A 32 11.81 -3.25 -17.26
C ALA A 32 11.05 -3.59 -18.56
N ARG A 33 9.73 -3.38 -18.60
CA ARG A 33 8.86 -3.63 -19.76
C ARG A 33 8.47 -2.33 -20.47
N GLY A 34 8.92 -1.17 -19.97
CA GLY A 34 8.65 0.14 -20.55
C GLY A 34 7.35 0.79 -20.07
N TYR A 35 6.65 0.21 -19.08
CA TYR A 35 5.46 0.84 -18.49
C TYR A 35 5.87 1.96 -17.53
N VAL A 36 5.06 3.02 -17.51
CA VAL A 36 5.26 4.14 -16.57
C VAL A 36 5.02 3.64 -15.15
N VAL A 37 5.95 3.97 -14.26
CA VAL A 37 5.85 3.70 -12.82
C VAL A 37 5.39 4.97 -12.13
N GLU A 38 4.39 4.85 -11.27
CA GLU A 38 3.87 5.99 -10.50
C GLU A 38 4.94 6.53 -9.54
N ASP A 39 5.18 7.84 -9.60
CA ASP A 39 6.13 8.55 -8.76
C ASP A 39 5.42 9.56 -7.85
N PHE A 40 4.53 9.05 -7.00
CA PHE A 40 3.81 9.84 -6.00
C PHE A 40 4.45 9.74 -4.60
N GLY A 41 5.62 9.11 -4.49
CA GLY A 41 6.23 8.77 -3.19
C GLY A 41 5.43 7.75 -2.38
N LEU A 42 4.56 6.96 -3.03
CA LEU A 42 3.69 5.96 -2.37
C LEU A 42 4.25 4.55 -2.53
N SER A 43 3.90 3.68 -1.59
CA SER A 43 4.34 2.28 -1.55
C SER A 43 3.57 1.35 -2.49
N MET A 44 2.58 1.85 -3.22
CA MET A 44 1.81 1.08 -4.20
C MET A 44 1.05 2.05 -5.12
N ASN A 45 0.31 1.49 -6.06
CA ASN A 45 -0.61 2.26 -6.90
C ASN A 45 -1.47 3.21 -6.04
N LEU A 46 -1.60 4.45 -6.48
CA LEU A 46 -2.31 5.52 -5.80
C LEU A 46 -3.70 5.10 -5.32
N MET A 47 -4.46 4.40 -6.17
CA MET A 47 -5.84 4.01 -5.85
C MET A 47 -5.90 3.05 -4.65
N LEU A 48 -4.89 2.20 -4.49
CA LEU A 48 -4.78 1.31 -3.33
C LEU A 48 -4.23 2.05 -2.12
N ALA A 49 -3.13 2.80 -2.29
CA ALA A 49 -2.47 3.52 -1.21
C ALA A 49 -3.43 4.47 -0.46
N CYS A 50 -4.37 5.11 -1.16
CA CYS A 50 -5.35 6.01 -0.54
C CYS A 50 -6.57 5.28 0.07
N SER A 51 -6.80 4.01 -0.29
CA SER A 51 -8.04 3.31 0.05
C SER A 51 -7.85 2.24 1.13
N VAL A 52 -6.62 1.78 1.37
CA VAL A 52 -6.34 0.69 2.31
C VAL A 52 -5.72 1.19 3.60
N ARG A 53 -6.09 0.56 4.71
CA ARG A 53 -5.29 0.60 5.93
C ARG A 53 -4.12 -0.35 5.74
N LEU A 54 -2.95 0.20 5.40
CA LEU A 54 -1.76 -0.59 5.13
C LEU A 54 -1.05 -0.98 6.43
N VAL A 55 -0.79 -2.27 6.60
CA VAL A 55 0.03 -2.82 7.69
C VAL A 55 1.37 -3.27 7.11
N THR A 56 2.47 -2.76 7.66
CA THR A 56 3.81 -3.25 7.31
C THR A 56 4.04 -4.61 7.95
N GLY A 57 4.49 -5.59 7.16
CA GLY A 57 4.68 -6.96 7.58
C GLY A 57 3.95 -7.94 6.66
N ASP A 58 3.36 -8.97 7.26
CA ASP A 58 2.71 -10.06 6.56
C ASP A 58 1.20 -10.11 6.82
N ALA A 59 0.56 -11.17 6.31
CA ALA A 59 -0.86 -11.39 6.48
C ALA A 59 -1.26 -11.59 7.96
N GLU A 60 -0.41 -12.23 8.76
CA GLU A 60 -0.71 -12.51 10.18
C GLU A 60 -0.73 -11.21 10.97
N ALA A 61 0.28 -10.34 10.77
CA ALA A 61 0.31 -9.01 11.38
C ALA A 61 -0.91 -8.17 11.00
N CYS A 62 -1.34 -8.25 9.73
CA CYS A 62 -2.53 -7.54 9.25
C CYS A 62 -3.81 -8.05 9.90
N LEU A 63 -3.99 -9.38 9.99
CA LEU A 63 -5.14 -9.99 10.66
C LEU A 63 -5.19 -9.62 12.15
N ALA A 64 -4.04 -9.58 12.83
CA ALA A 64 -3.95 -9.15 14.22
C ALA A 64 -4.40 -7.68 14.39
N ALA A 65 -3.93 -6.78 13.51
CA ALA A 65 -4.33 -5.37 13.52
C ALA A 65 -5.83 -5.19 13.22
N MET A 66 -6.38 -5.98 12.28
CA MET A 66 -7.80 -6.00 11.98
C MET A 66 -8.63 -6.41 13.19
N ALA A 67 -8.25 -7.50 13.87
CA ALA A 67 -8.96 -8.00 15.04
C ALA A 67 -8.91 -6.99 16.21
N GLU A 68 -7.79 -6.28 16.37
CA GLU A 68 -7.69 -5.22 17.37
C GLU A 68 -8.60 -4.02 17.05
N ALA A 69 -8.62 -3.56 15.80
CA ALA A 69 -9.51 -2.49 15.40
C ALA A 69 -11.00 -2.85 15.59
N ASP A 70 -11.37 -4.10 15.34
CA ASP A 70 -12.73 -4.59 15.56
C ASP A 70 -13.12 -4.58 17.06
N ARG A 71 -12.22 -5.05 17.94
CA ARG A 71 -12.41 -4.96 19.40
C ARG A 71 -12.60 -3.52 19.88
N GLN A 72 -11.79 -2.58 19.36
CA GLN A 72 -11.89 -1.17 19.73
C GLN A 72 -13.22 -0.54 19.27
N LEU A 73 -13.74 -0.96 18.11
CA LEU A 73 -15.04 -0.53 17.63
C LEU A 73 -16.18 -1.09 18.49
N ALA A 74 -16.07 -2.34 18.96
CA ALA A 74 -17.05 -2.92 19.87
C ALA A 74 -17.13 -2.14 21.19
N VAL A 75 -15.99 -1.87 21.83
CA VAL A 75 -15.91 -1.10 23.09
C VAL A 75 -16.48 0.31 22.93
N ARG A 76 -16.32 0.95 21.77
CA ARG A 76 -16.86 2.30 21.49
C ARG A 76 -18.38 2.34 21.29
N ARG A 77 -19.01 1.18 21.09
CA ARG A 77 -20.46 1.06 20.86
C ARG A 77 -21.24 0.72 22.13
N ASP A 78 -20.53 0.30 23.18
CA ASP A 78 -21.04 0.05 24.53
C ASP A 78 -21.03 1.33 25.39
#